data_AF-W2XQP8-F1
#
_entry.id   AF-W2XQP8-F1
#
_cell.length_a   1.000
_cell.length_b   1.000
_cell.length_c   1.000
_cell.angle_alpha   90.00
_cell.angle_beta   90.00
_cell.angle_gamma   90.00
#
_symmetry.space_group_name_H-M   'P 1'
#
loop_
_entity.id
_entity.type
_entity.pdbx_description
1 polymer ?
#
loop_
_entity_poly.entity_id
_entity_poly.type
_entity_poly.pdbx_seq_one_letter_code
_entity_poly.pdbx_strand_id
1 'polypeptide(L)' 'MAVAPPEFEFIKEPKLTKWSQPASVVFLCDRRQYEANIWERCVATGEAHENVLVII' A
#
# COMPACT_ATOMS: atom_id res chain seq x y z
N MET A 1 -10.58 -19.50 -20.84
CA MET A 1 -9.57 -18.43 -20.89
C MET A 1 -8.97 -18.33 -19.49
N ALA A 2 -7.70 -18.67 -19.31
CA ALA A 2 -7.02 -18.51 -18.02
C ALA A 2 -6.49 -17.08 -17.96
N VAL A 3 -7.14 -16.23 -17.17
CA VAL A 3 -6.62 -14.90 -16.84
C VAL A 3 -5.39 -15.13 -15.97
N ALA A 4 -4.23 -14.64 -16.41
CA ALA A 4 -3.02 -14.70 -15.60
C ALA A 4 -3.31 -14.05 -14.24
N PRO A 5 -2.89 -14.68 -13.11
CA PRO A 5 -3.04 -14.04 -11.81
C PRO A 5 -2.36 -12.67 -11.89
N PRO A 6 -3.01 -11.60 -11.41
CA PRO A 6 -2.37 -10.29 -11.38
C PRO A 6 -1.09 -10.39 -10.55
N GLU A 7 0.05 -10.13 -11.20
CA GLU A 7 1.35 -10.02 -10.56
C GLU A 7 1.38 -8.70 -9.79
N PHE A 8 0.84 -8.70 -8.58
CA PHE A 8 1.04 -7.56 -7.70
C PHE A 8 2.44 -7.65 -7.11
N GLU A 9 3.29 -6.67 -7.44
CA GLU A 9 4.52 -6.45 -6.69
C GLU A 9 4.18 -6.33 -5.19
N PHE A 10 5.03 -6.90 -4.34
CA PHE A 10 4.84 -6.84 -2.89
C PHE A 10 4.83 -5.37 -2.45
N ILE A 11 3.64 -4.83 -2.18
CA ILE A 11 3.47 -3.46 -1.70
C ILE A 11 3.89 -3.45 -0.23
N LYS A 12 5.11 -2.99 0.03
CA LYS A 12 5.68 -2.94 1.37
C LYS A 12 5.09 -1.76 2.15
N GLU A 13 4.58 -2.04 3.34
CA GLU A 13 4.11 -0.99 4.25
C GLU A 13 5.27 -0.04 4.62
N PRO A 14 5.10 1.28 4.43
CA PRO A 14 6.09 2.26 4.85
C PRO A 14 6.19 2.25 6.38
N LYS A 15 7.42 2.32 6.89
CA LYS A 15 7.69 2.32 8.34
C LYS A 15 8.43 3.58 8.72
N LEU A 16 7.94 4.28 9.74
CA LEU A 16 8.64 5.41 10.31
C LEU A 16 9.82 4.88 11.16
N THR A 17 11.01 4.86 10.57
CA THR A 17 12.22 4.34 11.23
C THR A 17 12.96 5.39 12.07
N LYS A 18 12.71 6.67 11.80
CA LYS A 18 13.32 7.80 12.50
C LYS A 18 12.27 8.86 12.81
N TRP A 19 12.24 9.31 14.05
CA TRP A 19 11.36 10.39 14.50
C TRP A 19 12.04 11.74 14.27
N SER A 20 12.15 12.14 13.01
CA SER A 20 12.60 13.47 12.61
C SER A 20 11.59 14.11 11.66
N GLN A 21 11.56 15.44 11.60
CA GLN A 21 10.70 16.15 10.65
C GLN A 21 10.83 15.68 9.19
N PRO A 22 12.05 15.58 8.61
CA PRO A 22 12.18 15.11 7.23
C PRO A 22 11.73 13.66 7.05
N ALA A 23 11.99 12.78 8.04
CA ALA A 23 11.53 11.40 7.98
C ALA A 23 10.00 11.28 8.07
N SER A 24 9.35 12.19 8.80
CA SER A 24 7.88 12.24 8.89
C SER A 24 7.23 12.67 7.57
N VAL A 25 7.83 13.65 6.89
CA VAL A 25 7.34 14.08 5.56
C VAL A 25 7.49 12.95 4.54
N VAL A 26 8.64 12.30 4.50
CA VAL A 26 8.88 11.14 3.61
C VAL A 26 7.90 10.01 3.91
N PHE A 27 7.72 9.66 5.18
CA PHE A 27 6.75 8.64 5.59
C PHE A 27 5.32 8.96 5.15
N LEU A 28 4.87 10.22 5.26
CA LEU A 28 3.53 10.61 4.81
C LEU A 28 3.37 10.50 3.29
N CYS A 29 4.40 10.86 2.52
CA CYS A 29 4.40 10.68 1.07
C CYS A 29 4.36 9.20 0.69
N ASP A 30 5.24 8.39 1.28
CA ASP A 30 5.31 6.95 1.04
C ASP A 30 4.00 6.27 1.43
N ARG A 31 3.35 6.71 2.52
CA ARG A 31 2.06 6.17 2.97
C ARG A 31 0.92 6.49 2.00
N ARG A 32 0.86 7.69 1.42
CA ARG A 32 -0.12 8.01 0.38
C ARG A 32 0.07 7.16 -0.87
N GLN A 33 1.31 6.93 -1.29
CA GLN A 33 1.59 6.09 -2.45
C GLN A 33 1.25 4.62 -2.17
N TYR A 34 1.54 4.14 -0.96
CA TYR A 34 1.13 2.83 -0.49
C TYR A 34 -0.40 2.66 -0.55
N GLU A 35 -1.16 3.59 0.02
CA GLU A 35 -2.63 3.57 0.01
C GLU A 35 -3.19 3.54 -1.43
N ALA A 36 -2.61 4.33 -2.35
CA ALA A 36 -3.02 4.35 -3.76
C ALA A 36 -2.78 3.01 -4.46
N ASN A 37 -1.61 2.39 -4.24
CA ASN A 37 -1.30 1.08 -4.84
C ASN A 37 -2.20 -0.04 -4.28
N ILE A 38 -2.52 0.02 -2.98
CA ILE A 38 -3.46 -0.92 -2.36
C ILE A 38 -4.86 -0.72 -2.92
N TRP A 39 -5.30 0.52 -3.13
CA TRP A 39 -6.58 0.82 -3.77
C TRP A 39 -6.67 0.23 -5.17
N GLU A 40 -5.64 0.42 -6.01
CA GLU A 40 -5.59 -0.16 -7.35
C GLU A 40 -5.70 -1.70 -7.31
N ARG A 41 -4.98 -2.33 -6.38
CA ARG A 41 -5.10 -3.77 -6.15
C ARG A 41 -6.51 -4.17 -5.76
N CYS A 42 -7.14 -3.50 -4.78
CA CYS A 42 -8.50 -3.79 -4.34
C CYS A 42 -9.52 -3.65 -5.47
N VAL A 43 -9.36 -2.64 -6.35
CA VAL A 43 -10.19 -2.48 -7.54
C VAL A 43 -10.00 -3.65 -8.51
N ALA A 44 -8.77 -4.12 -8.70
CA ALA A 44 -8.45 -5.22 -9.61
C ALA A 44 -8.85 -6.61 -9.07
N THR A 45 -8.78 -6.85 -7.75
CA THR A 45 -9.08 -8.14 -7.12
C THR A 45 -10.49 -8.24 -6.56
N GLY A 46 -11.18 -7.12 -6.36
CA GLY A 46 -12.43 -7.07 -5.60
C GLY A 46 -12.24 -7.32 -4.10
N GLU A 47 -10.99 -7.29 -3.59
CA GLU A 47 -10.70 -7.42 -2.17
C GLU A 47 -11.19 -6.20 -1.40
N ALA A 48 -11.80 -6.42 -0.22
CA ALA A 48 -12.20 -5.33 0.65
C ALA A 48 -10.96 -4.59 1.16
N HIS A 49 -10.93 -3.28 0.96
CA HIS A 49 -9.81 -2.41 1.32
C HIS A 49 -9.36 -2.56 2.78
N GLU A 50 -10.32 -2.80 3.66
CA GLU A 50 -10.17 -2.99 5.11
C GLU A 50 -9.36 -4.24 5.49
N ASN A 51 -9.38 -5.29 4.65
CA ASN A 51 -8.61 -6.50 4.89
C ASN A 51 -7.15 -6.38 4.42
N VAL A 52 -6.87 -5.43 3.54
CA VAL A 52 -5.55 -5.26 2.92
C VAL A 52 -4.77 -4.13 3.62
N LEU A 53 -5.48 -3.09 4.08
CA LEU A 53 -4.90 -1.95 4.79
C LEU A 53 -5.06 -2.14 6.30
N VAL A 54 -4.15 -2.88 6.90
CA VAL A 54 -4.08 -3.00 8.37
C VAL A 54 -3.47 -1.72 8.93
N ILE A 55 -4.32 -0.83 9.44
CA ILE A 55 -3.89 0.33 10.23
C ILE A 55 -3.77 -0.16 11.68
N ILE A 56 -2.54 -0.39 12.17
CA ILE A 56 -2.25 -0.71 13.58
C ILE A 56 -2.10 0.59 14.37
#